data_AF-A0A662VCM0-F1
#
_entry.id   AF-A0A662VCM0-F1
#
_cell.length_a   1.000
_cell.length_b   1.000
_cell.length_c   1.000
_cell.angle_alpha   90.00
_cell.angle_beta   90.00
_cell.angle_gamma   90.00
#
_symmetry.space_group_name_H-M   'P 1'
#
loop_
_entity.id
_entity.type
_entity.pdbx_description
1 polymer ?
#
loop_
_entity_poly.entity_id
_entity_poly.type
_entity_poly.pdbx_seq_one_letter_code
_entity_poly.pdbx_strand_id
1 'polypeptide(L)'
;MGALHIQEHLVKYGFKPKVYGIRFPGIENARATTEVLKAIDKADLIVLGPSNPINSIGPTLNTKNVREKIKEKKDKGTPVIAMAISAKYARRIEDVVNKVLTIAKEYTKIK
;
A
#
# COMPACT_ATOMS: atom_id res chain seq x y z
N MET A 1 -5.97 1.32 -23.09
CA MET A 1 -5.45 2.43 -22.26
C MET A 1 -4.18 1.98 -21.57
N GLY A 2 -3.21 2.89 -21.41
CA GLY A 2 -1.96 2.62 -20.69
C GLY A 2 -2.08 2.89 -19.18
N ALA A 3 -0.95 3.16 -18.53
CA ALA A 3 -0.92 3.59 -17.14
C ALA A 3 -1.68 4.92 -16.97
N LEU A 4 -2.44 5.03 -15.87
CA LEU A 4 -3.18 6.24 -15.51
C LEU A 4 -2.66 6.75 -14.16
N HIS A 5 -2.57 8.08 -14.00
CA HIS A 5 -2.37 8.64 -12.68
C HIS A 5 -3.61 8.35 -11.81
N ILE A 6 -3.42 8.14 -10.50
CA ILE A 6 -4.52 7.73 -9.62
C ILE A 6 -5.67 8.75 -9.68
N GLN A 7 -5.38 10.05 -9.65
CA GLN A 7 -6.41 11.11 -9.75
C GLN A 7 -7.19 11.05 -11.06
N GLU A 8 -6.58 10.66 -12.18
CA GLU A 8 -7.31 10.47 -13.43
C GLU A 8 -8.27 9.29 -13.33
N HIS A 9 -7.82 8.17 -12.76
CA HIS A 9 -8.67 6.99 -12.56
C HIS A 9 -9.85 7.29 -11.63
N LEU A 10 -9.61 7.98 -10.50
CA LEU A 10 -10.63 8.23 -9.49
C LEU A 10 -11.59 9.35 -9.89
N VAL A 11 -11.06 10.48 -10.36
CA VAL A 11 -11.81 11.71 -10.58
C VAL A 11 -12.31 11.78 -12.01
N LYS A 12 -11.39 11.81 -12.98
CA LYS A 12 -11.73 12.00 -14.40
C LYS A 12 -12.55 10.85 -14.96
N TYR A 13 -12.19 9.61 -14.63
CA TYR A 13 -12.85 8.41 -15.16
C TYR A 13 -13.79 7.74 -14.16
N GLY A 14 -13.96 8.27 -12.95
CA GLY A 14 -14.94 7.80 -11.96
C GLY A 14 -14.81 6.30 -11.64
N PHE A 15 -13.59 5.78 -11.54
CA PHE A 15 -13.29 4.35 -11.27
C PHE A 15 -13.82 3.35 -12.31
N LYS A 16 -14.24 3.81 -13.50
CA LYS A 16 -14.78 2.95 -14.55
C LYS A 16 -13.72 2.06 -15.23
N PRO A 17 -12.49 2.53 -15.52
CA PRO A 17 -11.50 1.71 -16.20
C PRO A 17 -11.08 0.51 -15.34
N LYS A 18 -10.97 -0.66 -15.97
CA LYS A 18 -10.49 -1.89 -15.33
C LYS A 18 -9.02 -1.77 -14.96
N VAL A 19 -8.68 -2.12 -13.72
CA VAL A 19 -7.32 -2.09 -13.20
C VAL A 19 -6.67 -3.47 -13.35
N TYR A 20 -5.47 -3.51 -13.93
CA TYR A 20 -4.67 -4.73 -14.15
C TYR A 20 -3.38 -4.75 -13.33
N GLY A 21 -3.12 -3.71 -12.54
CA GLY A 21 -1.90 -3.58 -11.76
C GLY A 21 -1.76 -2.18 -11.21
N ILE A 22 -0.96 -2.05 -10.16
CA ILE A 22 -0.68 -0.79 -9.48
C ILE A 22 0.83 -0.67 -9.35
N ARG A 23 1.35 0.52 -9.59
CA ARG A 23 2.77 0.85 -9.47
C ARG A 23 2.91 2.12 -8.64
N PHE A 24 4.01 2.25 -7.93
CA PHE A 24 4.38 3.46 -7.20
C PHE A 24 5.68 4.00 -7.81
N PRO A 25 5.61 4.78 -8.90
CA PRO A 25 6.81 5.30 -9.56
C PRO A 25 7.70 6.06 -8.57
N GLY A 26 8.99 5.73 -8.51
CA GLY A 26 9.97 6.39 -7.64
C GLY A 26 10.04 5.84 -6.21
N ILE A 27 9.20 4.88 -5.84
CA ILE A 27 9.18 4.33 -4.47
C ILE A 27 10.49 3.64 -4.09
N GLU A 28 11.16 3.03 -5.06
CA GLU A 28 12.46 2.37 -4.92
C GLU A 28 13.57 3.35 -4.52
N ASN A 29 13.41 4.63 -4.86
CA ASN A 29 14.34 5.70 -4.54
C ASN A 29 13.87 6.54 -3.33
N ALA A 30 12.60 6.44 -2.94
CA ALA A 30 12.01 7.19 -1.85
C ALA A 30 12.57 6.74 -0.49
N ARG A 31 12.82 7.70 0.40
CA ARG A 31 13.33 7.45 1.76
C ARG A 31 12.49 8.22 2.77
N ALA A 32 12.22 7.57 3.90
CA ALA A 32 11.64 8.26 5.04
C ALA A 32 12.61 9.34 5.54
N THR A 33 12.06 10.47 5.97
CA THR A 33 12.87 11.50 6.63
C THR A 33 13.31 11.02 8.00
N THR A 34 14.36 11.64 8.55
CA THR A 34 14.86 11.33 9.89
C THR A 34 13.79 11.56 10.95
N GLU A 35 12.94 12.57 10.80
CA GLU A 35 11.84 12.91 11.70
C GLU A 35 10.80 11.79 11.75
N VAL A 36 10.43 11.23 10.59
CA VAL A 36 9.50 10.08 10.52
C VAL A 36 10.06 8.88 11.27
N LEU A 37 11.33 8.54 11.04
CA LEU A 37 11.95 7.39 11.71
C LEU A 37 12.07 7.60 13.22
N LYS A 38 12.40 8.82 13.66
CA LYS A 38 12.42 9.19 15.09
C LYS A 38 11.04 9.14 15.72
N ALA A 39 10.00 9.57 15.01
CA ALA A 39 8.62 9.52 15.49
C ALA A 39 8.17 8.07 15.70
N ILE A 40 8.48 7.17 14.76
CA ILE A 40 8.20 5.73 14.91
C ILE A 40 8.96 5.15 16.12
N ASP A 41 10.25 5.49 16.27
CA ASP A 41 11.10 4.97 17.34
C ASP A 41 10.59 5.34 18.75
N LYS A 42 10.10 6.57 18.90
CA LYS A 42 9.59 7.11 20.17
C LYS A 42 8.11 6.80 20.43
N ALA A 43 7.40 6.17 19.50
CA ALA A 43 5.98 5.92 19.65
C ALA A 43 5.70 4.88 20.75
N ASP A 44 4.74 5.18 21.63
CA ASP A 44 4.16 4.23 22.59
C ASP A 44 3.03 3.41 21.97
N LEU A 45 2.46 3.89 20.86
CA LEU A 45 1.40 3.27 20.08
C LEU A 45 1.56 3.69 18.62
N ILE A 46 1.42 2.75 17.68
CA ILE A 46 1.39 3.04 16.25
C ILE A 46 0.01 2.69 15.70
N VAL A 47 -0.67 3.69 15.12
CA VAL A 47 -1.97 3.51 14.47
C VAL A 47 -1.81 3.70 12.96
N LEU A 48 -2.01 2.64 12.20
CA LEU A 48 -2.27 2.75 10.77
C LEU A 48 -3.75 3.11 10.63
N GLY A 49 -4.02 4.41 10.48
CA GLY A 49 -5.37 4.96 10.49
C GLY A 49 -6.27 4.35 9.42
N PRO A 50 -7.60 4.50 9.55
CA PRO A 50 -8.55 4.00 8.57
C PRO A 50 -8.29 4.75 7.28
N SER A 51 -7.51 4.16 6.38
CA SER A 51 -7.17 4.72 5.07
C SER A 51 -7.19 3.62 4.01
N ASN A 52 -6.94 3.99 2.76
CA ASN A 52 -6.87 3.00 1.68
C ASN A 52 -5.56 2.21 1.82
N PRO A 53 -5.62 0.87 2.00
CA PRO A 53 -4.43 0.05 2.22
C PRO A 53 -3.48 0.05 1.02
N ILE A 54 -3.99 0.37 -0.17
CA ILE A 54 -3.24 0.32 -1.42
C ILE A 54 -2.61 1.66 -1.77
N ASN A 55 -3.39 2.74 -1.88
CA ASN A 55 -2.88 3.99 -2.43
C ASN A 55 -2.57 5.07 -1.37
N SER A 56 -2.82 4.79 -0.10
CA SER A 56 -2.45 5.66 1.01
C SER A 56 -1.45 4.96 1.94
N ILE A 57 -1.87 3.91 2.64
CA ILE A 57 -0.99 3.17 3.56
C ILE A 57 0.10 2.42 2.80
N GLY A 58 -0.23 1.86 1.63
CA GLY A 58 0.71 1.13 0.77
C GLY A 58 1.99 1.93 0.47
N PRO A 59 1.91 3.12 -0.14
CA PRO A 59 3.07 3.98 -0.38
C PRO A 59 3.86 4.30 0.89
N THR A 60 3.20 4.62 2.00
CA THR A 60 3.87 4.89 3.27
C THR A 60 4.70 3.70 3.75
N LEU A 61 4.12 2.49 3.74
CA LEU A 61 4.81 1.27 4.16
C LEU A 61 5.86 0.77 3.17
N ASN A 62 5.79 1.17 1.91
CA ASN A 62 6.80 0.83 0.89
C ASN A 62 7.93 1.88 0.81
N THR A 63 7.80 3.01 1.52
CA THR A 63 8.89 3.97 1.65
C THR A 63 10.00 3.34 2.49
N LYS A 64 11.25 3.44 2.00
CA LYS A 64 12.40 2.76 2.60
C LYS A 64 12.51 2.99 4.11
N ASN A 65 12.74 1.91 4.86
CA ASN A 65 12.89 1.82 6.31
C ASN A 65 11.60 1.97 7.15
N VAL A 66 10.47 2.39 6.58
CA VAL A 66 9.24 2.62 7.37
C VAL A 66 8.70 1.30 7.92
N ARG A 67 8.52 0.30 7.06
CA ARG A 67 7.96 -1.00 7.45
C ARG A 67 8.87 -1.72 8.44
N GLU A 68 10.17 -1.71 8.19
CA GLU A 68 11.16 -2.35 9.05
C GLU A 68 11.14 -1.72 10.45
N LYS A 69 11.05 -0.39 10.53
CA LYS A 69 11.03 0.33 11.82
C LYS A 69 9.74 0.07 12.62
N ILE A 70 8.59 0.05 11.94
CA ILE A 70 7.31 -0.31 12.60
C ILE A 70 7.35 -1.75 13.11
N LYS A 71 7.92 -2.68 12.32
CA LYS A 71 8.09 -4.07 12.74
C LYS A 71 9.02 -4.18 13.96
N GLU A 72 10.15 -3.48 13.95
CA GLU A 72 11.07 -3.43 15.10
C GLU A 72 10.37 -2.96 16.38
N LYS A 73 9.55 -1.91 16.29
CA LYS A 73 8.78 -1.40 17.44
C LYS A 73 7.75 -2.41 17.93
N LYS A 74 7.06 -3.07 17.01
CA LYS A 74 6.13 -4.17 17.35
C LYS A 74 6.85 -5.30 18.08
N ASP A 75 8.02 -5.71 17.59
CA ASP A 75 8.80 -6.80 18.17
C ASP A 75 9.34 -6.42 19.57
N LYS A 76 9.56 -5.13 19.84
CA LYS A 76 9.88 -4.58 21.17
C LYS A 76 8.66 -4.37 22.08
N GLY A 77 7.46 -4.80 21.68
CA GLY A 77 6.24 -4.75 22.48
C GLY A 77 5.41 -3.47 22.32
N THR A 78 5.76 -2.57 21.40
CA THR A 78 4.90 -1.41 21.09
C THR A 78 3.65 -1.87 20.34
N PRO A 79 2.43 -1.58 20.83
CA PRO A 79 1.21 -1.95 20.13
C PRO A 79 1.12 -1.29 18.75
N VAL A 80 0.69 -2.07 17.76
CA VAL A 80 0.44 -1.59 16.40
C VAL A 80 -0.99 -1.98 16.01
N ILE A 81 -1.83 -0.98 15.75
CA ILE A 81 -3.23 -1.14 15.38
C ILE A 81 -3.39 -0.72 13.92
N ALA A 82 -4.05 -1.55 13.11
CA ALA A 82 -4.36 -1.22 11.73
C ALA A 82 -5.87 -1.15 11.52
N MET A 83 -6.32 -0.03 10.94
CA MET A 83 -7.71 0.22 10.58
C MET A 83 -7.76 0.46 9.06
N ALA A 84 -8.80 -0.04 8.37
CA ALA A 84 -9.00 0.19 6.95
C ALA A 84 -10.43 0.69 6.70
N ILE A 85 -10.61 1.73 5.84
CA ILE A 85 -11.92 2.42 5.73
C ILE A 85 -13.01 1.54 5.10
N SER A 86 -12.74 0.48 4.34
CA SER A 86 -13.89 -0.21 3.72
C SER A 86 -13.62 -1.62 3.16
N ALA A 87 -14.38 -2.58 3.68
CA ALA A 87 -14.59 -3.92 3.10
C ALA A 87 -15.22 -3.92 1.69
N LYS A 88 -15.85 -2.81 1.25
CA LYS A 88 -16.46 -2.69 -0.10
C LYS A 88 -15.44 -2.27 -1.16
N TYR A 89 -14.47 -1.45 -0.77
CA TYR A 89 -13.29 -1.14 -1.59
C TYR A 89 -12.25 -2.25 -1.55
N ALA A 90 -12.03 -2.85 -0.37
CA ALA A 90 -11.17 -4.01 -0.19
C ALA A 90 -11.62 -5.17 -1.08
N ARG A 91 -12.92 -5.48 -1.19
CA ARG A 91 -13.42 -6.52 -2.12
C ARG A 91 -13.06 -6.27 -3.58
N ARG A 92 -13.26 -5.04 -4.06
CA ARG A 92 -12.99 -4.67 -5.46
C ARG A 92 -11.49 -4.62 -5.77
N ILE A 93 -10.69 -4.32 -4.76
CA ILE A 93 -9.23 -4.35 -4.77
C ILE A 93 -8.71 -5.79 -4.65
N GLU A 94 -9.27 -6.63 -3.78
CA GLU A 94 -8.99 -8.06 -3.68
C GLU A 94 -9.32 -8.73 -4.99
N ASP A 95 -10.44 -8.39 -5.64
CA ASP A 95 -10.77 -8.89 -6.97
C ASP A 95 -9.68 -8.52 -7.99
N VAL A 96 -9.14 -7.29 -7.92
CA VAL A 96 -8.04 -6.86 -8.79
C VAL A 96 -6.73 -7.54 -8.43
N VAL A 97 -6.35 -7.58 -7.15
CA VAL A 97 -5.10 -8.18 -6.65
C VAL A 97 -5.10 -9.68 -6.89
N ASN A 98 -6.18 -10.39 -6.55
CA ASN A 98 -6.35 -11.81 -6.82
C ASN A 98 -6.27 -12.10 -8.32
N LYS A 99 -6.91 -11.28 -9.16
CA LYS A 99 -6.86 -11.46 -10.62
C LYS A 99 -5.46 -11.21 -11.19
N VAL A 100 -4.73 -10.22 -10.68
CA VAL A 100 -3.33 -9.97 -11.07
C VAL A 100 -2.42 -11.11 -10.62
N LEU A 101 -2.60 -11.63 -9.40
CA LEU A 101 -1.84 -12.78 -8.89
C LEU A 101 -2.14 -14.05 -9.68
N THR A 102 -3.40 -14.28 -10.08
CA THR A 102 -3.78 -15.42 -10.93
C THR A 102 -3.10 -15.34 -12.30
N ILE A 103 -3.17 -14.17 -12.96
CA ILE A 103 -2.51 -13.96 -14.26
C ILE A 103 -0.99 -14.14 -14.12
N ALA A 104 -0.37 -13.56 -13.09
CA ALA A 104 1.06 -13.72 -12.85
C ALA A 104 1.47 -15.20 -12.67
N LYS A 105 0.64 -16.00 -11.98
CA LYS A 105 0.85 -17.45 -11.82
C LYS A 105 0.70 -18.23 -13.14
N GLU A 106 -0.22 -17.84 -14.01
CA GLU A 106 -0.37 -18.44 -15.34
C GLU A 106 0.86 -18.15 -16.21
N TYR A 107 1.36 -16.91 -16.20
CA TYR A 107 2.58 -16.54 -16.93
C TYR A 107 3.84 -17.28 -16.43
N THR A 108 3.92 -17.65 -15.15
CA THR A 108 5.03 -18.45 -14.62
C THR A 108 4.97 -19.95 -14.99
N LYS A 109 3.85 -20.45 -15.52
CA LYS A 109 3.69 -21.86 -15.95
C LYS A 109 4.03 -22.09 -17.43
N ILE A 110 4.28 -21.02 -18.19
CA ILE A 110 4.66 -21.08 -19.62
C ILE A 110 6.18 -20.88 -19.78
N LYS A 111 6.95 -21.21 -18.74
CA LYS A 111 8.41 -21.32 -18.78
C LYS A 111 8.83 -22.71 -18.34
#